data_AF-A0A9D7Q233-F1
#
_entry.id   AF-A0A9D7Q233-F1
#
_cell.length_a   1.000
_cell.length_b   1.000
_cell.length_c   1.000
_cell.angle_alpha   90.00
_cell.angle_beta   90.00
_cell.angle_gamma   90.00
#
_symmetry.space_group_name_H-M   'P 1'
#
loop_
_entity.id
_entity.type
_entity.pdbx_description
1 polymer ?
#
loop_
_entity_poly.entity_id
_entity_poly.type
_entity_poly.pdbx_seq_one_letter_code
_entity_poly.pdbx_strand_id
1 'polypeptide(L)'
;MKDFFELKGEIFNKVAAKISEYDIDGKFEVSENKVANVFDELKEYLTEIDKTLTDPVERSKQRTMQYFSELKGKAESARLRRHESTLNQLQKSYSMILPHDNLQERELNYFYFANKYGLGFYEYLIDKLDVECIDHQVVML
;
A
#
# COMPACT_ATOMS: atom_id res chain seq x y z
N MET A 1 -6.83 -13.17 12.79
CA MET A 1 -5.48 -13.60 12.35
C MET A 1 -5.32 -13.55 10.82
N LYS A 2 -6.33 -13.95 10.01
CA LYS A 2 -6.34 -13.71 8.55
C LYS A 2 -6.16 -12.24 8.16
N ASP A 3 -6.73 -11.33 8.94
CA ASP A 3 -6.66 -9.89 8.65
C ASP A 3 -5.21 -9.39 8.52
N PHE A 4 -4.27 -9.86 9.36
CA PHE A 4 -2.89 -9.37 9.36
C PHE A 4 -2.11 -9.73 8.09
N PHE A 5 -2.47 -10.85 7.44
CA PHE A 5 -1.83 -11.32 6.20
C PHE A 5 -2.37 -10.58 4.97
N GLU A 6 -3.68 -10.35 4.89
CA GLU A 6 -4.31 -9.55 3.82
C GLU A 6 -3.93 -8.06 3.93
N LEU A 7 -3.63 -7.60 5.14
CA LEU A 7 -3.26 -6.22 5.45
C LEU A 7 -1.88 -5.78 4.93
N LYS A 8 -0.96 -6.67 4.53
CA LYS A 8 0.41 -6.28 4.17
C LYS A 8 0.44 -5.23 3.04
N GLY A 9 -0.22 -5.51 1.92
CA GLY A 9 -0.29 -4.56 0.80
C GLY A 9 -1.05 -3.28 1.16
N GLU A 10 -2.15 -3.43 1.90
CA GLU A 10 -2.95 -2.28 2.33
C GLU A 10 -2.23 -1.36 3.33
N ILE A 11 -1.52 -1.93 4.31
CA ILE A 11 -0.79 -1.18 5.33
C ILE A 11 0.33 -0.39 4.66
N PHE A 12 1.07 -0.99 3.72
CA PHE A 12 2.15 -0.30 3.03
C PHE A 12 1.62 0.90 2.24
N ASN A 13 0.50 0.73 1.53
CA ASN A 13 -0.16 1.83 0.84
C ASN A 13 -0.72 2.90 1.80
N LYS A 14 -1.35 2.48 2.91
CA LYS A 14 -1.87 3.39 3.96
C LYS A 14 -0.75 4.19 4.63
N VAL A 15 0.38 3.54 4.93
CA VAL A 15 1.56 4.18 5.53
C VAL A 15 2.16 5.16 4.51
N ALA A 16 2.35 4.75 3.25
CA ALA A 16 2.84 5.61 2.19
C ALA A 16 1.92 6.83 1.94
N ALA A 17 0.61 6.67 2.06
CA ALA A 17 -0.34 7.77 1.97
C ALA A 17 -0.24 8.73 3.16
N LYS A 18 -0.10 8.22 4.39
CA LYS A 18 0.01 9.04 5.62
C LYS A 18 1.30 9.86 5.70
N ILE A 19 2.41 9.33 5.19
CA ILE A 19 3.72 9.99 5.26
C ILE A 19 4.00 10.88 4.05
N SER A 20 3.11 10.88 3.05
CA SER A 20 3.25 11.69 1.84
C SER A 20 2.78 13.12 2.10
N GLU A 21 3.61 14.09 1.74
CA GLU A 21 3.26 15.52 1.71
C GLU A 21 2.29 15.87 0.58
N TYR A 22 2.13 14.96 -0.40
CA TYR A 22 1.33 15.19 -1.60
C TYR A 22 0.09 14.30 -1.62
N ASP A 23 -1.07 14.93 -1.78
CA ASP A 23 -2.34 14.29 -2.09
C ASP A 23 -2.44 14.00 -3.60
N ILE A 24 -1.81 12.89 -4.02
CA ILE A 24 -1.82 12.44 -5.42
C ILE A 24 -3.25 12.08 -5.82
N ASP A 25 -3.97 11.34 -4.97
CA ASP A 25 -5.33 10.87 -5.27
C ASP A 25 -6.29 12.02 -5.53
N GLY A 26 -6.39 12.98 -4.60
CA GLY A 26 -7.29 14.12 -4.76
C GLY A 26 -6.89 15.05 -5.91
N LYS A 27 -5.57 15.23 -6.17
CA LYS A 27 -5.13 16.04 -7.32
C LYS A 27 -5.43 15.40 -8.67
N PHE A 28 -5.27 14.08 -8.80
CA PHE A 28 -5.63 13.38 -10.03
C PHE A 28 -7.14 13.35 -10.22
N GLU A 29 -7.94 13.05 -9.19
CA GLU A 29 -9.40 13.04 -9.26
C GLU A 29 -9.97 14.39 -9.72
N VAL A 30 -9.51 15.50 -9.13
CA VAL A 30 -9.94 16.85 -9.54
C VAL A 30 -9.54 17.15 -10.99
N SER A 31 -8.38 16.68 -11.42
CA SER A 31 -7.88 16.96 -12.77
C SER A 31 -8.59 16.11 -13.83
N GLU A 32 -8.83 14.83 -13.55
CA GLU A 32 -9.60 13.92 -14.40
C GLU A 32 -11.01 14.43 -14.61
N ASN A 33 -11.70 14.87 -13.55
CA ASN A 33 -13.04 15.44 -13.64
C ASN A 33 -13.07 16.71 -14.51
N LYS A 34 -12.09 17.60 -14.37
CA LYS A 34 -12.00 18.81 -15.20
C LYS A 34 -11.81 18.48 -16.68
N VAL A 35 -10.90 17.54 -16.98
CA VAL A 35 -10.64 17.14 -18.36
C VAL A 35 -11.85 16.40 -18.94
N ALA A 36 -12.51 15.54 -18.16
CA ALA A 36 -13.71 14.84 -18.58
C ALA A 36 -14.82 15.82 -18.96
N ASN A 37 -15.07 16.85 -18.14
CA ASN A 37 -16.05 17.90 -18.43
C ASN A 37 -15.72 18.66 -19.72
N VAL A 38 -14.45 19.00 -19.96
CA VAL A 38 -14.04 19.65 -21.22
C VAL A 38 -14.35 18.79 -22.43
N PHE A 39 -14.15 17.48 -22.35
CA PHE A 39 -14.52 16.57 -23.43
C PHE A 39 -16.02 16.42 -23.60
N ASP A 40 -16.80 16.47 -22.51
CA ASP A 40 -18.26 16.41 -22.57
C ASP A 40 -18.85 17.68 -23.21
N GLU A 41 -18.38 18.87 -22.82
CA GLU A 41 -18.73 20.14 -23.46
C GLU A 41 -18.36 20.14 -24.96
N LEU A 42 -17.16 19.65 -25.29
CA LEU A 42 -16.70 19.55 -26.68
C LEU A 42 -17.54 18.56 -27.50
N LYS A 43 -17.98 17.46 -26.88
CA LYS A 43 -18.83 16.45 -27.53
C LYS A 43 -20.20 17.03 -27.84
N GLU A 44 -20.83 17.73 -26.92
CA GLU A 44 -22.13 18.40 -27.14
C GLU A 44 -22.05 19.35 -28.34
N TYR A 45 -21.06 20.25 -28.33
CA TYR A 45 -20.85 21.22 -29.40
C TYR A 45 -20.59 20.56 -30.77
N LEU A 46 -19.73 19.53 -30.82
CA LEU A 46 -19.42 18.84 -32.07
C LEU A 46 -20.57 17.97 -32.59
N THR A 47 -21.41 17.44 -31.72
CA THR A 47 -22.59 16.66 -32.10
C THR A 47 -23.65 17.53 -32.79
N GLU A 48 -23.79 18.80 -32.37
CA GLU A 48 -24.66 19.77 -33.04
C GLU A 48 -24.18 20.11 -34.46
N ILE A 49 -22.86 20.10 -34.68
CA ILE A 49 -22.26 20.35 -36.00
C ILE A 49 -22.37 19.13 -36.91
N ASP A 50 -21.88 17.97 -36.45
CA ASP A 50 -21.88 16.72 -37.20
C ASP A 50 -21.84 15.53 -36.23
N LYS A 51 -22.90 14.72 -36.26
CA LYS A 51 -23.02 13.52 -35.42
C LYS A 51 -21.88 12.52 -35.60
N THR A 52 -21.23 12.48 -36.77
CA THR A 52 -20.08 11.58 -37.02
C THR A 52 -18.85 11.93 -36.18
N LEU A 53 -18.79 13.14 -35.60
CA LEU A 53 -17.70 13.60 -34.73
C LEU A 53 -17.83 13.13 -33.28
N THR A 54 -18.99 12.58 -32.88
CA THR A 54 -19.23 12.06 -31.53
C THR A 54 -18.22 10.97 -31.14
N ASP A 55 -18.04 9.96 -32.01
CA ASP A 55 -17.18 8.82 -31.73
C ASP A 55 -15.68 9.19 -31.67
N PRO A 56 -15.14 10.06 -32.56
CA PRO A 56 -13.79 10.59 -32.42
C PRO A 56 -13.52 11.30 -31.08
N VAL A 57 -14.48 12.11 -30.60
CA VAL A 57 -14.32 12.85 -29.33
C VAL A 57 -14.31 11.90 -28.14
N GLU A 58 -15.25 10.94 -28.11
CA GLU A 58 -15.30 9.94 -27.03
C GLU A 58 -14.03 9.09 -26.99
N ARG A 59 -13.52 8.66 -28.16
CA ARG A 59 -12.24 7.94 -28.24
C ARG A 59 -11.06 8.77 -27.73
N SER A 60 -11.06 10.07 -28.03
CA SER A 60 -10.02 10.99 -27.56
C SER A 60 -10.10 11.20 -26.04
N LYS A 61 -11.32 11.31 -25.49
CA LYS A 61 -11.57 11.34 -24.03
C LYS A 61 -11.03 10.09 -23.36
N GLN A 62 -11.44 8.91 -23.82
CA GLN A 62 -11.00 7.63 -23.26
C GLN A 62 -9.47 7.48 -23.27
N ARG A 63 -8.82 7.80 -24.40
CA ARG A 63 -7.37 7.75 -24.51
C ARG A 63 -6.67 8.72 -23.57
N THR A 64 -7.24 9.91 -23.39
CA THR A 64 -6.72 10.90 -22.43
C THR A 64 -6.84 10.38 -20.99
N MET A 65 -7.98 9.81 -20.62
CA MET A 65 -8.19 9.20 -19.29
C MET A 65 -7.22 8.04 -19.04
N GLN A 66 -6.90 7.24 -20.07
CA GLN A 66 -5.86 6.22 -19.97
C GLN A 66 -4.49 6.82 -19.64
N TYR A 67 -4.10 7.93 -20.27
CA TYR A 67 -2.85 8.62 -19.94
C TYR A 67 -2.83 9.19 -18.51
N PHE A 68 -3.98 9.67 -18.00
CA PHE A 68 -4.10 10.08 -16.59
C PHE A 68 -3.83 8.90 -15.65
N SER A 69 -4.43 7.74 -15.90
CA SER A 69 -4.21 6.52 -15.12
C SER A 69 -2.73 6.09 -15.13
N GLU A 70 -2.07 6.11 -16.29
CA GLU A 70 -0.64 5.79 -16.40
C GLU A 70 0.24 6.79 -15.62
N LEU A 71 -0.08 8.09 -15.68
CA LEU A 71 0.63 9.12 -14.93
C LEU A 71 0.41 8.97 -13.43
N LYS A 72 -0.81 8.63 -12.99
CA LYS A 72 -1.13 8.35 -11.60
C LYS A 72 -0.28 7.19 -11.07
N GLY A 73 -0.23 6.07 -11.80
CA GLY A 73 0.59 4.92 -11.42
C GLY A 73 2.09 5.24 -11.32
N LYS A 74 2.60 6.11 -12.21
CA LYS A 74 4.00 6.60 -12.14
C LYS A 74 4.23 7.49 -10.91
N ALA A 75 3.28 8.36 -10.58
CA ALA A 75 3.33 9.23 -9.41
C ALA A 75 3.29 8.42 -8.10
N GLU A 76 2.42 7.42 -8.01
CA GLU A 76 2.35 6.49 -6.89
C GLU A 76 3.66 5.70 -6.73
N SER A 77 4.21 5.19 -7.83
CA SER A 77 5.51 4.51 -7.83
C SER A 77 6.65 5.43 -7.38
N ALA A 78 6.61 6.71 -7.74
CA ALA A 78 7.58 7.71 -7.26
C ALA A 78 7.39 8.01 -5.77
N ARG A 79 6.15 8.08 -5.27
CA ARG A 79 5.83 8.20 -3.83
C ARG A 79 6.41 7.03 -3.05
N LEU A 80 6.17 5.80 -3.50
CA LEU A 80 6.70 4.59 -2.85
C LEU A 80 8.24 4.59 -2.83
N ARG A 81 8.89 4.96 -3.94
CA ARG A 81 10.36 5.08 -4.01
C ARG A 81 10.93 6.14 -3.05
N ARG A 82 10.28 7.29 -2.91
CA ARG A 82 10.72 8.34 -1.98
C ARG A 82 10.66 7.89 -0.52
N HIS A 83 9.77 6.96 -0.21
CA HIS A 83 9.60 6.39 1.12
C HIS A 83 10.14 4.96 1.24
N GLU A 84 10.99 4.53 0.31
CA GLU A 84 11.51 3.16 0.25
C GLU A 84 12.24 2.78 1.55
N SER A 85 12.98 3.70 2.18
CA SER A 85 13.65 3.43 3.45
C SER A 85 12.66 3.10 4.57
N THR A 86 11.59 3.88 4.71
CA THR A 86 10.50 3.65 5.68
C THR A 86 9.75 2.36 5.38
N LEU A 87 9.45 2.10 4.09
CA LEU A 87 8.79 0.86 3.67
C LEU A 87 9.67 -0.37 3.90
N ASN A 88 10.99 -0.25 3.69
CA ASN A 88 11.95 -1.31 3.99
C ASN A 88 12.05 -1.59 5.50
N GLN A 89 11.99 -0.55 6.34
CA GLN A 89 11.92 -0.74 7.79
C GLN A 89 10.61 -1.45 8.19
N LEU A 90 9.49 -1.03 7.62
CA LEU A 90 8.19 -1.67 7.83
C LEU A 90 8.21 -3.14 7.39
N GLN A 91 8.84 -3.44 6.24
CA GLN A 91 9.01 -4.80 5.73
C GLN A 91 9.88 -5.65 6.64
N LYS A 92 10.98 -5.10 7.18
CA LYS A 92 11.81 -5.79 8.17
C LYS A 92 11.00 -6.13 9.41
N SER A 93 10.28 -5.16 9.97
CA SER A 93 9.41 -5.39 11.14
C SER A 93 8.35 -6.43 10.85
N TYR A 94 7.68 -6.36 9.69
CA TYR A 94 6.69 -7.35 9.28
C TYR A 94 7.31 -8.74 9.14
N SER A 95 8.47 -8.87 8.50
CA SER A 95 9.16 -10.17 8.31
C SER A 95 9.64 -10.80 9.62
N MET A 96 9.83 -10.00 10.66
CA MET A 96 10.15 -10.50 12.00
C MET A 96 8.92 -11.11 12.68
N ILE A 97 7.74 -10.50 12.50
CA ILE A 97 6.48 -10.95 13.12
C ILE A 97 5.85 -12.10 12.32
N LEU A 98 5.92 -12.02 10.98
CA LEU A 98 5.36 -12.98 10.04
C LEU A 98 6.41 -13.40 8.99
N PRO A 99 7.39 -14.24 9.38
CA PRO A 99 8.37 -14.78 8.45
C PRO A 99 7.63 -15.61 7.39
N HIS A 100 7.97 -15.40 6.11
CA HIS A 100 7.33 -16.10 4.98
C HIS A 100 5.79 -16.06 4.98
N ASP A 101 5.19 -14.99 5.52
CA ASP A 101 3.74 -14.87 5.69
C ASP A 101 3.15 -16.06 6.49
N ASN A 102 3.88 -16.53 7.50
CA ASN A 102 3.48 -17.52 8.49
C ASN A 102 3.78 -17.04 9.92
N LEU A 103 3.27 -17.71 10.96
CA LEU A 103 3.52 -17.30 12.35
C LEU A 103 4.99 -17.43 12.72
N GLN A 104 5.51 -16.42 13.44
CA GLN A 104 6.91 -16.37 13.89
C GLN A 104 7.36 -17.68 14.54
N GLU A 105 6.58 -18.21 15.49
CA GLU A 105 6.89 -19.43 16.25
C GLU A 105 6.99 -20.70 15.38
N ARG A 106 6.40 -20.69 14.18
CA ARG A 106 6.40 -21.82 13.24
C ARG A 106 7.61 -21.78 12.30
N GLU A 107 8.29 -20.65 12.20
CA GLU A 107 9.37 -20.40 11.25
C GLU A 107 10.71 -20.14 11.95
N LEU A 108 10.70 -19.36 13.05
CA LEU A 108 11.89 -19.00 13.81
C LEU A 108 12.01 -19.89 15.05
N ASN A 109 13.20 -20.45 15.26
CA ASN A 109 13.50 -21.18 16.49
C ASN A 109 14.18 -20.28 17.54
N TYR A 110 14.31 -20.81 18.76
CA TYR A 110 14.98 -20.16 19.87
C TYR A 110 16.40 -19.66 19.55
N PHE A 111 17.21 -20.43 18.83
CA PHE A 111 18.60 -20.09 18.54
C PHE A 111 18.74 -18.81 17.71
N TYR A 112 17.76 -18.45 16.89
CA TYR A 112 17.73 -17.15 16.21
C TYR A 112 17.78 -15.99 17.23
N PHE A 113 16.96 -16.07 18.28
CA PHE A 113 16.88 -15.06 19.32
C PHE A 113 18.06 -15.14 20.30
N ALA A 114 18.49 -16.34 20.66
CA ALA A 114 19.64 -16.54 21.54
C ALA A 114 20.95 -15.99 20.93
N ASN A 115 21.11 -16.09 19.61
CA ASN A 115 22.25 -15.48 18.91
C ASN A 115 22.19 -13.94 18.95
N LYS A 116 20.98 -13.36 18.91
CA LYS A 116 20.78 -11.90 18.89
C LYS A 116 20.81 -11.25 20.28
N TYR A 117 20.24 -11.91 21.28
CA TYR A 117 20.02 -11.37 22.63
C TYR A 117 20.83 -12.09 23.72
N GLY A 118 21.60 -13.12 23.35
CA GLY A 118 22.41 -13.91 24.27
C GLY A 118 21.68 -15.11 24.85
N LEU A 119 22.43 -16.01 25.47
CA LEU A 119 21.91 -17.25 26.04
C LEU A 119 20.95 -17.03 27.21
N GLY A 120 20.95 -15.87 27.88
CA GLY A 120 19.98 -15.55 28.94
C GLY A 120 18.56 -15.27 28.44
N PHE A 121 18.34 -15.26 27.13
CA PHE A 121 17.03 -14.93 26.55
C PHE A 121 15.91 -15.88 26.97
N TYR A 122 16.19 -17.16 27.23
CA TYR A 122 15.16 -18.10 27.70
C TYR A 122 14.62 -17.72 29.09
N GLU A 123 15.46 -17.17 29.97
CA GLU A 123 15.05 -16.76 31.32
C GLU A 123 14.06 -15.60 31.24
N TYR A 124 14.32 -14.65 30.34
CA TYR A 124 13.42 -13.55 30.04
C TYR A 124 12.08 -14.04 29.47
N LEU A 125 12.10 -15.02 28.56
CA LEU A 125 10.87 -15.59 28.01
C LEU A 125 10.02 -16.28 29.09
N ILE A 126 10.63 -17.08 29.96
CA ILE A 126 9.93 -17.78 31.05
C ILE A 126 9.29 -16.80 32.04
N ASP A 127 9.98 -15.69 32.35
CA ASP A 127 9.45 -14.64 33.23
C ASP A 127 8.25 -13.88 32.62
N LYS A 128 8.23 -13.74 31.30
CA LYS A 128 7.24 -12.90 30.59
C LYS A 128 6.07 -13.65 30.00
N LEU A 129 6.20 -14.94 29.73
CA LEU A 129 5.12 -15.76 29.18
C LEU A 129 4.19 -16.26 30.28
N ASP A 130 2.90 -16.05 30.08
CA ASP A 130 1.86 -16.65 30.91
C ASP A 130 1.47 -18.01 30.30
N VAL A 131 1.86 -19.09 30.97
CA VAL A 131 1.58 -20.46 30.51
C VAL A 131 0.11 -20.86 30.64
N GLU A 132 -0.68 -20.11 31.40
CA GLU A 132 -2.11 -20.35 31.58
C GLU A 132 -2.96 -19.60 30.53
N CYS A 133 -2.36 -18.62 29.84
CA CYS A 133 -3.01 -17.85 28.79
C CYS A 133 -2.94 -18.58 27.44
N ILE A 134 -4.10 -18.98 26.92
CA ILE A 134 -4.26 -19.66 25.62
C ILE A 134 -4.35 -18.66 24.46
N ASP A 135 -4.62 -17.39 24.75
CA ASP A 135 -4.72 -16.33 23.74
C ASP A 135 -3.33 -15.92 23.21
N HIS A 136 -3.33 -15.16 22.11
CA HIS A 136 -2.10 -14.66 21.52
C HIS A 136 -1.36 -13.72 22.49
N GLN A 137 -0.11 -14.05 22.79
CA GLN A 137 0.75 -13.27 23.68
C GLN A 137 1.86 -12.58 22.88
N VAL A 138 2.13 -11.31 23.22
CA VAL A 138 3.21 -10.53 22.60
C VAL A 138 4.25 -10.22 23.68
N VAL A 139 5.46 -10.75 23.48
CA VAL A 139 6.61 -10.45 24.34
C VAL A 139 7.41 -9.31 23.72
N MET A 140 7.46 -8.17 24.42
CA MET A 140 8.27 -7.02 24.00
C MET A 140 9.74 -7.23 24.39
N LEU A 141 10.66 -6.97 23.47
CA LEU A 141 12.11 -7.17 23.64
C LEU A 141 12.87 -5.84 23.71
#